data_AF-A0A846TAD7-F1
#
_entry.id   AF-A0A846TAD7-F1
#
_cell.length_a   1.000
_cell.length_b   1.000
_cell.length_c   1.000
_cell.angle_alpha   90.00
_cell.angle_beta   90.00
_cell.angle_gamma   90.00
#
_symmetry.space_group_name_H-M   'P 1'
#
loop_
_entity.id
_entity.type
_entity.pdbx_description
1 polymer ?
#
loop_
_entity_poly.entity_id
_entity_poly.type
_entity_poly.pdbx_seq_one_letter_code
_entity_poly.pdbx_strand_id
1 'polypeptide(L)'
;MKLLSYGEDAYTLWALTTNIASLLTQLGDPGEPENTLIFYRPSFGRGSSCFGEFDAIIGISYAVYLVEAKWSQSLQNDIPKKQEKRHKIFHWYLDKWRKSIHADWESFKRLYDTEYRKEFNKSIPSVNSALACNLEFTLKQLDSYGSLIEDVLLFIPKGDSSPLPLPSVNSIGFRVITISPKTVGGAGYIELPF
;
A
#
# COMPACT_ATOMS: atom_id res chain seq x y z
N MET A 1 -25.76 10.89 9.59
CA MET A 1 -24.85 10.86 10.76
C MET A 1 -23.56 11.55 10.34
N LYS A 2 -22.86 12.26 11.23
CA LYS A 2 -21.59 12.93 10.88
C LYS A 2 -20.45 12.31 11.68
N LEU A 3 -19.49 11.68 11.00
CA LEU A 3 -18.28 11.15 11.64
C LEU A 3 -17.10 12.06 11.37
N LEU A 4 -16.57 12.65 12.44
CA LEU A 4 -15.37 13.48 12.41
C LEU A 4 -14.19 12.68 12.94
N SER A 5 -13.09 12.69 12.21
CA SER A 5 -11.86 11.99 12.61
C SER A 5 -10.64 12.85 12.32
N TYR A 6 -9.52 12.48 12.95
CA TYR A 6 -8.22 13.12 12.80
C TYR A 6 -7.12 12.08 13.01
N GLY A 7 -6.00 12.26 12.32
CA GLY A 7 -4.83 11.38 12.41
C GLY A 7 -4.54 10.68 11.09
N GLU A 8 -3.33 10.15 10.98
CA GLU A 8 -2.77 9.54 9.76
C GLU A 8 -3.72 8.53 9.12
N ASP A 9 -4.14 7.53 9.90
CA ASP A 9 -5.05 6.49 9.45
C ASP A 9 -6.37 7.05 8.91
N ALA A 10 -6.97 8.03 9.62
CA ALA A 10 -8.20 8.64 9.19
C ALA A 10 -8.03 9.41 7.87
N TYR A 11 -6.93 10.14 7.72
CA TYR A 11 -6.62 10.84 6.48
C TYR A 11 -6.37 9.87 5.32
N THR A 12 -5.65 8.78 5.56
CA THR A 12 -5.43 7.72 4.55
C THR A 12 -6.77 7.12 4.14
N LEU A 13 -7.62 6.74 5.08
CA LEU A 13 -8.95 6.20 4.80
C LEU A 13 -9.79 7.20 4.00
N TRP A 14 -9.80 8.47 4.41
CA TRP A 14 -10.51 9.54 3.70
C TRP A 14 -10.01 9.71 2.27
N ALA A 15 -8.69 9.70 2.06
CA ALA A 15 -8.09 9.82 0.74
C ALA A 15 -8.50 8.65 -0.17
N LEU A 16 -8.45 7.43 0.36
CA LEU A 16 -8.79 6.20 -0.37
C LEU A 16 -10.29 6.02 -0.64
N THR A 17 -11.17 6.69 0.12
CA THR A 17 -12.63 6.54 -0.01
C THR A 17 -13.27 7.71 -0.73
N THR A 18 -12.88 8.93 -0.38
CA THR A 18 -13.51 10.17 -0.91
C THR A 18 -12.76 10.72 -2.11
N ASN A 19 -11.47 10.41 -2.25
CA ASN A 19 -10.60 11.02 -3.25
C ASN A 19 -9.89 10.00 -4.13
N ILE A 20 -10.37 8.76 -4.19
CA ILE A 20 -9.74 7.73 -5.01
C ILE A 20 -9.64 8.14 -6.48
N ALA A 21 -10.65 8.81 -7.04
CA ALA A 21 -10.61 9.33 -8.41
C ALA A 21 -9.47 10.34 -8.63
N SER A 22 -9.26 11.24 -7.66
CA SER A 22 -8.16 12.22 -7.70
C SER A 22 -6.79 11.53 -7.54
N LEU A 23 -6.72 10.53 -6.66
CA LEU A 23 -5.52 9.69 -6.46
C LEU A 23 -5.13 9.00 -7.78
N LEU A 24 -6.09 8.32 -8.42
CA LEU A 24 -5.90 7.64 -9.71
C LEU A 24 -5.49 8.63 -10.80
N THR A 25 -6.17 9.78 -10.91
CA THR A 25 -5.80 10.82 -11.88
C THR A 25 -4.35 11.28 -11.72
N GLN A 26 -3.86 11.49 -10.50
CA GLN A 26 -2.46 11.85 -10.24
C GLN A 26 -1.48 10.70 -10.52
N LEU A 27 -1.94 9.45 -10.38
CA LEU A 27 -1.24 8.26 -10.84
C LEU A 27 -1.24 8.13 -12.38
N GLY A 28 -1.85 9.07 -13.12
CA GLY A 28 -1.92 9.02 -14.59
C GLY A 28 -2.79 7.86 -15.06
N ASP A 29 -3.77 7.51 -14.25
CA ASP A 29 -4.51 6.26 -14.31
C ASP A 29 -5.87 6.44 -14.97
N PRO A 30 -6.16 5.74 -16.07
CA PRO A 30 -7.48 5.81 -16.70
C PRO A 30 -8.53 4.90 -16.06
N GLY A 31 -8.19 4.18 -14.99
CA GLY A 31 -9.07 3.25 -14.30
C GLY A 31 -10.24 3.93 -13.59
N GLU A 32 -11.36 3.23 -13.54
CA GLU A 32 -12.56 3.70 -12.84
C GLU A 32 -12.46 3.40 -11.33
N PRO A 33 -12.72 4.39 -10.46
CA PRO A 33 -12.80 4.20 -9.01
C PRO A 33 -13.60 2.98 -8.56
N GLU A 34 -14.72 2.71 -9.23
CA GLU A 34 -15.67 1.65 -8.91
C GLU A 34 -15.09 0.25 -9.16
N ASN A 35 -14.08 0.14 -10.02
CA ASN A 35 -13.39 -1.10 -10.39
C ASN A 35 -12.03 -1.25 -9.67
N THR A 36 -11.83 -0.49 -8.58
CA THR A 36 -10.61 -0.51 -7.79
C THR A 36 -10.76 -1.42 -6.56
N LEU A 37 -9.82 -2.35 -6.38
CA LEU A 37 -9.68 -3.09 -5.13
C LEU A 37 -8.77 -2.33 -4.17
N ILE A 38 -9.23 -2.11 -2.94
CA ILE A 38 -8.44 -1.46 -1.90
C ILE A 38 -8.35 -2.38 -0.69
N PHE A 39 -7.14 -2.82 -0.38
CA PHE A 39 -6.81 -3.31 0.96
C PHE A 39 -6.39 -2.11 1.81
N TYR A 40 -7.23 -1.70 2.75
CA TYR A 40 -6.86 -0.69 3.73
C TYR A 40 -6.19 -1.35 4.94
N ARG A 41 -4.96 -0.92 5.23
CA ARG A 41 -4.12 -1.44 6.33
C ARG A 41 -3.94 -2.97 6.39
N PRO A 42 -3.59 -3.64 5.28
CA PRO A 42 -3.32 -5.07 5.33
C PRO A 42 -2.04 -5.34 6.13
N SER A 43 -2.19 -6.15 7.19
CA SER A 43 -1.11 -6.48 8.12
C SER A 43 -0.54 -7.87 7.86
N PHE A 44 0.77 -7.94 7.63
CA PHE A 44 1.53 -9.18 7.45
C PHE A 44 2.41 -9.48 8.67
N GLY A 45 1.94 -9.05 9.86
CA GLY A 45 2.41 -9.44 11.18
C GLY A 45 3.74 -8.81 11.63
N ARG A 46 4.21 -9.26 12.81
CA ARG A 46 5.51 -8.93 13.40
C ARG A 46 6.24 -10.22 13.77
N GLY A 47 7.47 -10.42 13.30
CA GLY A 47 8.19 -11.69 13.49
C GLY A 47 9.21 -12.00 12.40
N SER A 48 9.79 -13.21 12.46
CA SER A 48 10.86 -13.66 11.56
C SER A 48 10.38 -13.82 10.11
N SER A 49 9.19 -14.39 9.87
CA SER A 49 8.56 -14.53 8.55
C SER A 49 7.71 -13.32 8.14
N CYS A 50 7.39 -12.43 9.07
CA CYS A 50 6.59 -11.23 8.85
C CYS A 50 7.39 -10.10 8.19
N PHE A 51 6.68 -9.16 7.56
CA PHE A 51 7.28 -7.96 6.97
C PHE A 51 6.48 -6.67 7.20
N GLY A 52 5.49 -6.69 8.10
CA GLY A 52 4.79 -5.49 8.56
C GLY A 52 3.49 -5.21 7.81
N GLU A 53 3.05 -3.96 7.88
CA GLU A 53 1.72 -3.51 7.43
C GLU A 53 1.83 -2.35 6.45
N PHE A 54 1.11 -2.40 5.33
CA PHE A 54 1.00 -1.25 4.42
C PHE A 54 -0.11 -0.31 4.89
N ASP A 55 -0.05 0.96 4.51
CA ASP A 55 -1.19 1.85 4.73
C ASP A 55 -2.34 1.51 3.76
N ALA A 56 -1.99 1.16 2.51
CA ALA A 56 -2.89 0.47 1.60
C ALA A 56 -2.18 -0.35 0.51
N ILE A 57 -2.93 -1.26 -0.09
CA ILE A 57 -2.60 -1.88 -1.38
C ILE A 57 -3.80 -1.67 -2.31
N ILE A 58 -3.55 -1.10 -3.48
CA ILE A 58 -4.58 -0.76 -4.46
C ILE A 58 -4.37 -1.62 -5.71
N GLY A 59 -5.36 -2.41 -6.09
CA GLY A 59 -5.38 -3.16 -7.35
C GLY A 59 -6.31 -2.49 -8.34
N ILE A 60 -5.82 -2.31 -9.57
CA ILE A 60 -6.58 -1.79 -10.71
C ILE A 60 -6.25 -2.55 -12.00
N SER A 61 -6.95 -2.28 -13.09
CA SER A 61 -6.88 -3.09 -14.32
C SER A 61 -5.46 -3.25 -14.89
N TYR A 62 -4.57 -2.26 -14.72
CA TYR A 62 -3.22 -2.31 -15.29
C TYR A 62 -2.07 -2.28 -14.27
N ALA A 63 -2.34 -2.00 -12.99
CA ALA A 63 -1.31 -1.91 -11.94
C ALA A 63 -1.77 -2.39 -10.55
N VAL A 64 -0.78 -2.58 -9.68
CA VAL A 64 -0.92 -2.72 -8.24
C VAL A 64 -0.04 -1.67 -7.56
N TYR A 65 -0.65 -0.79 -6.78
CA TYR A 65 0.05 0.24 -6.02
C TYR A 65 0.24 -0.19 -4.56
N LEU A 66 1.47 -0.16 -4.10
CA LEU A 66 1.83 -0.35 -2.70
C LEU A 66 1.95 1.03 -2.06
N VAL A 67 1.07 1.35 -1.12
CA VAL A 67 0.92 2.71 -0.61
C VAL A 67 1.45 2.84 0.82
N GLU A 68 2.32 3.83 1.02
CA GLU A 68 2.69 4.35 2.33
C GLU A 68 2.18 5.79 2.43
N ALA A 69 1.48 6.10 3.51
CA ALA A 69 0.98 7.42 3.80
C ALA A 69 1.96 8.18 4.69
N LYS A 70 2.01 9.50 4.49
CA LYS A 70 2.69 10.44 5.39
C LYS A 70 1.84 11.69 5.51
N TRP A 71 1.72 12.18 6.73
CA TRP A 71 1.03 13.41 7.04
C TRP A 71 1.98 14.39 7.74
N SER A 72 1.79 15.70 7.52
CA SER A 72 2.61 16.82 8.03
C SER A 72 4.01 17.00 7.41
N GLN A 73 4.74 18.08 7.77
CA GLN A 73 6.07 18.44 7.19
C GLN A 73 7.20 17.41 7.43
N SER A 74 6.89 16.24 7.99
CA SER A 74 7.84 15.14 8.23
C SER A 74 8.38 14.47 6.97
N LEU A 75 8.01 14.96 5.78
CA LEU A 75 8.62 14.64 4.48
C LEU A 75 10.15 14.74 4.45
N GLN A 76 10.74 15.39 5.45
CA GLN A 76 12.13 15.81 5.38
C GLN A 76 13.16 14.68 5.43
N ASN A 77 12.84 13.45 5.82
CA ASN A 77 13.87 12.41 5.89
C ASN A 77 13.31 11.03 5.57
N ASP A 78 13.71 10.47 4.42
CA ASP A 78 13.72 9.06 4.00
C ASP A 78 12.55 8.16 4.40
N ILE A 79 12.00 7.45 3.41
CA ILE A 79 11.19 6.25 3.69
C ILE A 79 12.07 5.29 4.49
N PRO A 80 11.70 4.92 5.74
CA PRO A 80 12.55 4.07 6.54
C PRO A 80 12.88 2.78 5.80
N LYS A 81 14.14 2.32 5.85
CA LYS A 81 14.60 1.07 5.19
C LYS A 81 13.70 -0.16 5.42
N LYS A 82 12.97 -0.18 6.53
CA LYS A 82 11.97 -1.22 6.83
C LYS A 82 10.77 -1.18 5.88
N GLN A 83 10.28 0.01 5.54
CA GLN A 83 9.19 0.20 4.57
C GLN A 83 9.68 -0.19 3.17
N GLU A 84 10.88 0.23 2.75
CA GLU A 84 11.48 -0.24 1.48
C GLU A 84 11.58 -1.77 1.41
N LYS A 85 12.10 -2.40 2.47
CA LYS A 85 12.23 -3.86 2.53
C LYS A 85 10.87 -4.54 2.46
N ARG A 86 9.84 -3.97 3.07
CA ARG A 86 8.45 -4.46 3.00
C ARG A 86 7.93 -4.43 1.56
N HIS A 87 8.13 -3.33 0.84
CA HIS A 87 7.73 -3.22 -0.56
C HIS A 87 8.47 -4.25 -1.41
N LYS A 88 9.80 -4.34 -1.30
CA LYS A 88 10.61 -5.34 -2.01
C LYS A 88 10.15 -6.78 -1.77
N ILE A 89 9.82 -7.13 -0.52
CA ILE A 89 9.28 -8.45 -0.18
C ILE A 89 7.93 -8.68 -0.86
N PHE A 90 7.03 -7.70 -0.86
CA PHE A 90 5.71 -7.86 -1.45
C PHE A 90 5.76 -7.90 -2.99
N HIS A 91 6.62 -7.09 -3.62
CA HIS A 91 6.95 -7.19 -5.05
C HIS A 91 7.38 -8.61 -5.40
N TRP A 92 8.30 -9.18 -4.62
CA TRP A 92 8.77 -10.55 -4.84
C TRP A 92 7.63 -11.57 -4.71
N TYR A 93 6.77 -11.45 -3.68
CA TYR A 93 5.63 -12.36 -3.53
C TYR A 93 4.70 -12.29 -4.74
N LEU A 94 4.34 -11.08 -5.18
CA LEU A 94 3.40 -10.90 -6.29
C LEU A 94 3.98 -11.36 -7.62
N ASP A 95 5.25 -11.07 -7.89
CA ASP A 95 5.96 -11.53 -9.09
C ASP A 95 6.02 -13.07 -9.14
N LYS A 96 6.44 -13.71 -8.04
CA LYS A 96 6.55 -15.17 -7.96
C LYS A 96 5.19 -15.84 -7.97
N TRP A 97 4.18 -15.25 -7.34
CA TRP A 97 2.83 -15.78 -7.32
C TRP A 97 2.24 -15.84 -8.72
N ARG A 98 2.33 -14.73 -9.48
CA ARG A 98 1.82 -14.64 -10.86
C ARG A 98 2.57 -15.54 -11.84
N LYS A 99 3.86 -15.79 -11.62
CA LYS A 99 4.67 -16.72 -12.42
C LYS A 99 4.45 -18.19 -12.03
N SER A 100 3.85 -18.43 -10.88
CA SER A 100 3.58 -19.76 -10.38
C SER A 100 2.33 -20.32 -11.06
N ILE A 101 2.43 -21.54 -11.58
CA ILE A 101 1.29 -22.31 -12.09
C ILE A 101 0.46 -22.91 -10.93
N HIS A 102 0.89 -22.73 -9.68
CA HIS A 102 0.33 -23.40 -8.51
C HIS A 102 -0.85 -22.61 -7.92
N ALA A 103 -1.90 -23.33 -7.54
CA ALA A 103 -3.14 -22.77 -7.01
C ALA A 103 -3.15 -22.57 -5.48
N ASP A 104 -2.08 -23.00 -4.79
CA ASP A 104 -2.04 -23.10 -3.33
C ASP A 104 -0.69 -22.68 -2.70
N TRP A 105 -0.77 -22.20 -1.45
CA TRP A 105 0.37 -21.70 -0.69
C TRP A 105 1.44 -22.76 -0.38
N GLU A 106 1.05 -24.02 -0.17
CA GLU A 106 1.99 -25.09 0.16
C GLU A 106 2.93 -25.37 -1.01
N SER A 107 2.38 -25.48 -2.21
CA SER A 107 3.13 -25.61 -3.45
C SER A 107 4.02 -24.40 -3.71
N PHE A 108 3.50 -23.18 -3.52
CA PHE A 108 4.27 -21.94 -3.63
C PHE A 108 5.48 -21.93 -2.68
N LYS A 109 5.25 -22.25 -1.39
CA LYS A 109 6.32 -22.31 -0.39
C LYS A 109 7.37 -23.35 -0.75
N ARG A 110 6.97 -24.57 -1.11
CA ARG A 110 7.89 -25.65 -1.47
C ARG A 110 8.84 -25.25 -2.60
N LEU A 111 8.32 -24.52 -3.59
CA LEU A 111 9.10 -24.09 -4.74
C LEU A 111 10.08 -22.96 -4.40
N TYR A 112 9.63 -21.94 -3.66
CA TYR A 112 10.40 -20.70 -3.53
C TYR A 112 11.04 -20.45 -2.15
N ASP A 113 10.84 -21.29 -1.13
CA ASP A 113 11.37 -21.03 0.22
C ASP A 113 12.90 -20.87 0.25
N THR A 114 13.62 -21.69 -0.53
CA THR A 114 15.08 -21.61 -0.62
C THR A 114 15.52 -20.29 -1.28
N GLU A 115 14.84 -19.87 -2.35
CA GLU A 115 15.14 -18.61 -3.03
C GLU A 115 14.84 -17.41 -2.13
N TYR A 116 13.65 -17.39 -1.52
CA TYR A 116 13.21 -16.35 -0.59
C TYR A 116 14.18 -16.19 0.59
N ARG A 117 14.68 -17.32 1.12
CA ARG A 117 15.65 -17.31 2.23
C ARG A 117 16.98 -16.69 1.82
N LYS A 118 17.46 -16.97 0.61
CA LYS A 118 18.69 -16.35 0.08
C LYS A 118 18.53 -14.85 -0.11
N GLU A 119 17.39 -14.41 -0.64
CA GLU A 119 17.13 -13.01 -0.95
C GLU A 119 16.91 -12.15 0.30
N PHE A 120 16.07 -12.61 1.24
CA PHE A 120 15.59 -11.76 2.34
C PHE A 120 16.13 -12.14 3.73
N ASN A 121 16.84 -13.27 3.83
CA ASN A 121 17.23 -13.91 5.09
C ASN A 121 16.01 -14.13 6.02
N LYS A 122 14.92 -14.61 5.43
CA LYS A 122 13.63 -14.89 6.08
C LYS A 122 13.05 -16.19 5.51
N SER A 123 12.13 -16.82 6.23
CA SER A 123 11.38 -17.97 5.70
C SER A 123 10.01 -17.54 5.21
N ILE A 124 9.51 -18.20 4.16
CA ILE A 124 8.12 -18.05 3.75
C ILE A 124 7.24 -18.55 4.91
N PRO A 125 6.16 -17.84 5.28
CA PRO A 125 5.21 -18.25 6.31
C PRO A 125 4.78 -19.72 6.18
N SER A 126 4.71 -20.41 7.32
CA SER A 126 4.32 -21.82 7.35
C SER A 126 2.90 -22.02 6.81
N VAL A 127 2.68 -23.16 6.16
CA VAL A 127 1.35 -23.59 5.71
C VAL A 127 0.37 -23.52 6.89
N ASN A 128 -0.87 -23.11 6.62
CA ASN A 128 -1.95 -22.92 7.60
C ASN A 128 -1.71 -21.86 8.69
N SER A 129 -0.63 -21.07 8.62
CA SER A 129 -0.49 -19.91 9.50
C SER A 129 -1.44 -18.79 9.06
N ALA A 130 -1.94 -17.98 10.02
CA ALA A 130 -2.77 -16.82 9.70
C ALA A 130 -2.07 -15.87 8.70
N LEU A 131 -0.75 -15.72 8.81
CA LEU A 131 0.05 -14.92 7.88
C LEU A 131 0.04 -15.50 6.46
N ALA A 132 0.19 -16.83 6.32
CA ALA A 132 0.09 -17.50 5.03
C ALA A 132 -1.30 -17.29 4.41
N CYS A 133 -2.36 -17.49 5.20
CA CYS A 133 -3.74 -17.31 4.72
C CYS A 133 -4.01 -15.87 4.25
N ASN A 134 -3.56 -14.87 5.02
CA ASN A 134 -3.73 -13.47 4.67
C ASN A 134 -2.96 -13.11 3.39
N LEU A 135 -1.71 -13.58 3.26
CA LEU A 135 -0.91 -13.34 2.06
C LEU A 135 -1.51 -14.02 0.84
N GLU A 136 -1.86 -15.31 0.96
CA GLU A 136 -2.48 -16.06 -0.13
C GLU A 136 -3.78 -15.40 -0.58
N PHE A 137 -4.63 -14.96 0.37
CA PHE A 137 -5.85 -14.24 0.04
C PHE A 137 -5.55 -12.94 -0.72
N THR A 138 -4.66 -12.09 -0.19
CA THR A 138 -4.30 -10.83 -0.85
C THR A 138 -3.73 -11.07 -2.25
N LEU A 139 -2.82 -12.03 -2.41
CA LEU A 139 -2.21 -12.35 -3.70
C LEU A 139 -3.23 -12.88 -4.71
N LYS A 140 -4.15 -13.76 -4.28
CA LYS A 140 -5.25 -14.27 -5.12
C LYS A 140 -6.18 -13.15 -5.58
N GLN A 141 -6.54 -12.23 -4.70
CA GLN A 141 -7.36 -11.09 -5.08
C GLN A 141 -6.64 -10.17 -6.07
N LEU A 142 -5.32 -9.97 -5.92
CA LEU A 142 -4.51 -9.13 -6.82
C LEU A 142 -4.17 -9.80 -8.17
N ASP A 143 -4.50 -11.08 -8.35
CA ASP A 143 -4.17 -11.85 -9.56
C ASP A 143 -4.96 -11.37 -10.78
N SER A 144 -6.19 -10.85 -10.58
CA SER A 144 -7.03 -10.27 -11.63
C SER A 144 -6.68 -8.82 -11.99
N TYR A 145 -5.68 -8.25 -11.33
CA TYR A 145 -5.26 -6.85 -11.52
C TYR A 145 -3.92 -6.79 -12.26
N GLY A 146 -3.59 -5.63 -12.80
CA GLY A 146 -2.52 -5.57 -13.79
C GLY A 146 -1.13 -5.86 -13.26
N SER A 147 -0.22 -6.13 -14.20
CA SER A 147 1.11 -6.66 -13.92
C SER A 147 2.10 -5.64 -13.39
N LEU A 148 1.87 -4.35 -13.64
CA LEU A 148 2.71 -3.26 -13.13
C LEU A 148 2.60 -3.20 -11.61
N ILE A 149 3.73 -3.10 -10.91
CA ILE A 149 3.75 -2.92 -9.45
C ILE A 149 4.51 -1.62 -9.18
N GLU A 150 3.87 -0.67 -8.52
CA GLU A 150 4.44 0.64 -8.24
C GLU A 150 4.39 0.97 -6.75
N ASP A 151 5.47 1.57 -6.25
CA ASP A 151 5.57 2.05 -4.88
C ASP A 151 5.10 3.51 -4.82
N VAL A 152 4.10 3.79 -3.98
CA VAL A 152 3.45 5.09 -3.89
C VAL A 152 3.61 5.66 -2.48
N LEU A 153 4.06 6.91 -2.41
CA LEU A 153 4.05 7.73 -1.21
C LEU A 153 2.87 8.69 -1.27
N LEU A 154 1.81 8.40 -0.52
CA LEU A 154 0.65 9.27 -0.38
C LEU A 154 0.95 10.35 0.68
N PHE A 155 1.20 11.56 0.22
CA PHE A 155 1.42 12.71 1.07
C PHE A 155 0.13 13.48 1.35
N ILE A 156 -0.13 13.76 2.63
CA ILE A 156 -1.31 14.47 3.11
C ILE A 156 -0.86 15.69 3.92
N PRO A 157 -0.82 16.91 3.33
CA PRO A 157 -0.39 18.10 4.02
C PRO A 157 -1.34 18.45 5.17
N LYS A 158 -0.79 19.02 6.25
CA LYS A 158 -1.57 19.48 7.40
C LYS A 158 -2.02 20.93 7.20
N GLY A 159 -3.33 21.16 7.25
CA GLY A 159 -3.95 22.48 7.17
C GLY A 159 -3.94 23.09 5.75
N ASP A 160 -4.37 24.34 5.63
CA ASP A 160 -4.45 25.08 4.35
C ASP A 160 -3.09 25.57 3.83
N SER A 161 -2.00 25.08 4.42
CA SER A 161 -0.65 25.43 3.97
C SER A 161 -0.45 24.82 2.59
N SER A 162 -0.14 25.67 1.60
CA SER A 162 0.18 25.22 0.25
C SER A 162 1.24 24.11 0.35
N PRO A 163 1.00 22.93 -0.24
CA PRO A 163 2.02 21.88 -0.24
C PRO A 163 3.29 22.48 -0.84
N LEU A 164 4.41 22.32 -0.14
CA LEU A 164 5.71 22.56 -0.76
C LEU A 164 5.77 21.67 -2.01
N PRO A 165 6.33 22.15 -3.13
CA PRO A 165 6.47 21.31 -4.31
C PRO A 165 7.33 20.10 -3.95
N LEU A 166 6.68 18.94 -3.86
CA LEU A 166 7.35 17.68 -3.71
C LEU A 166 7.82 17.21 -5.09
N PRO A 167 9.02 16.59 -5.17
CA PRO A 167 9.39 15.90 -6.39
C PRO A 167 8.37 14.78 -6.65
N SER A 168 8.03 14.57 -7.93
CA SER A 168 7.09 13.50 -8.33
C SER A 168 7.60 12.10 -7.99
N VAL A 169 8.91 11.97 -7.76
CA VAL A 169 9.59 10.75 -7.32
C VAL A 169 10.58 11.11 -6.21
N ASN A 170 10.61 10.34 -5.12
CA ASN A 170 11.60 10.56 -4.05
C ASN A 170 12.97 9.89 -4.37
N SER A 171 13.96 10.08 -3.49
CA SER A 171 15.31 9.51 -3.64
C SER A 171 15.37 7.99 -3.76
N ILE A 172 14.28 7.30 -3.40
CA ILE A 172 14.17 5.85 -3.31
C ILE A 172 13.32 5.28 -4.47
N GLY A 173 12.73 6.14 -5.31
CA GLY A 173 11.95 5.73 -6.48
C GLY A 173 10.44 5.64 -6.23
N PHE A 174 9.95 6.04 -5.06
CA PHE A 174 8.50 6.06 -4.80
C PHE A 174 7.87 7.22 -5.55
N ARG A 175 6.76 6.94 -6.22
CA ARG A 175 5.93 7.96 -6.82
C ARG A 175 5.18 8.72 -5.75
N VAL A 176 5.31 10.04 -5.74
CA VAL A 176 4.72 10.90 -4.73
C VAL A 176 3.38 11.43 -5.23
N ILE A 177 2.32 11.20 -4.46
CA ILE A 177 0.97 11.67 -4.73
C ILE A 177 0.53 12.55 -3.57
N THR A 178 -0.05 13.71 -3.85
CA THR A 178 -0.46 14.65 -2.81
C THR A 178 -1.97 14.82 -2.82
N ILE A 179 -2.62 14.58 -1.68
CA ILE A 179 -4.06 14.81 -1.52
C ILE A 179 -4.29 15.72 -0.31
N SER A 180 -4.84 16.90 -0.57
CA SER A 180 -5.10 17.89 0.46
C SER A 180 -6.52 17.74 1.01
N PRO A 181 -6.68 17.45 2.32
CA PRO A 181 -7.98 17.30 2.93
C PRO A 181 -8.66 18.64 3.21
N LYS A 182 -9.98 18.70 2.99
CA LYS A 182 -10.80 19.81 3.49
C LYS A 182 -11.07 19.57 4.98
N THR A 183 -10.45 20.39 5.83
CA THR A 183 -10.62 20.25 7.28
C THR A 183 -11.89 20.96 7.78
N VAL A 184 -12.40 20.52 8.93
CA VAL A 184 -13.58 21.05 9.62
C VAL A 184 -13.14 21.60 10.97
N GLY A 185 -13.50 22.87 11.25
CA GLY A 185 -13.34 23.47 12.57
C GLY A 185 -11.90 23.81 13.00
N GLY A 186 -10.95 23.98 12.06
CA GLY A 186 -9.59 24.50 12.31
C GLY A 186 -8.63 23.58 13.07
N ALA A 187 -9.13 22.52 13.71
CA ALA A 187 -8.33 21.55 14.47
C ALA A 187 -7.85 20.35 13.62
N GLY A 188 -7.97 20.43 12.29
CA GLY A 188 -7.54 19.39 11.36
C GLY A 188 -8.52 18.23 11.20
N TYR A 189 -9.68 18.22 11.87
CA TYR A 189 -10.67 17.16 11.67
C TYR A 189 -11.12 17.08 10.22
N ILE A 190 -11.40 15.87 9.74
CA ILE A 190 -12.03 15.62 8.45
C ILE A 190 -13.35 14.89 8.68
N GLU A 191 -14.26 15.06 7.73
CA GLU A 191 -15.50 14.29 7.68
C GLU A 191 -15.27 13.04 6.83
N LEU A 192 -15.56 11.87 7.39
CA LEU A 192 -15.43 10.60 6.69
C LEU A 192 -16.74 10.22 6.01
N PRO A 193 -16.70 9.58 4.82
CA PRO A 193 -17.91 9.15 4.12
C PRO A 193 -18.54 7.94 4.82
N PHE A 194 -19.78 8.07 5.28
CA PHE A 194 -20.61 7.01 5.84
C PHE A 194 -22.07 7.17 5.41
#